data_AF-A0A2E3MSS8-F1
#
_entry.id   AF-A0A2E3MSS8-F1
#
_cell.length_a   1.000
_cell.length_b   1.000
_cell.length_c   1.000
_cell.angle_alpha   90.00
_cell.angle_beta   90.00
_cell.angle_gamma   90.00
#
_symmetry.space_group_name_H-M   'P 1'
#
loop_
_entity.id
_entity.type
_entity.pdbx_description
1 polymer ?
#
loop_
_entity_poly.entity_id
_entity_poly.type
_entity_poly.pdbx_seq_one_letter_code
_entity_poly.pdbx_strand_id
1 'polypeptide(L)'
;MSWTENKKRSAGGVTVALLWVLCALDWRGTQWLPLVLQGLVFGAGTGCTLFVTWRSRTRRDRHFWFVATLSYICVWQFLLFATDVVLWDELRGVLARLGLGALFLIGLCWTTWILETTSQYYLFLRRDPRSIDEVCDLSWVPHQPTRRRTPARIWNPGDPNAWYYGRRRNKLNQSLAGFISYSLLFVLVCMMISQFQGCYEIYEIPAGGGEAKAVAQVVKVQKVIRQKFVVNPFSSILFQVPPIDEVKLQLEEVTEHAYTPGYGQGTGAGFAGGTNRGKVRFIRLEYSGGDWDQDYGVGGDLNMLIKYYELTTHKIAERTESRRIAQLTNFPRGKSPPVVYLTGQRNISLSNNEVKVLREYLLEKHGMLFGDNGGSRHFHNQFLSMMNRVLPDVRPVAVPLDDVIHRVPFPIPFLPYVAPHGGKQALGWYQDGRWLCYYHPGDIGDAWSDGHAGVSAEITNACYHLGANVLFYAHMEYAKWLTAQDTDK
;
A
#
# COMPACT_ATOMS: atom_id res chain seq x y z
N MET A 1 22.49 34.74 -34.03
CA MET A 1 22.01 34.50 -32.65
C MET A 1 23.23 34.19 -31.80
N SER A 2 23.55 35.04 -30.83
CA SER A 2 24.85 35.02 -30.14
C SER A 2 24.98 33.80 -29.21
N TRP A 3 26.20 33.28 -29.13
CA TRP A 3 26.57 32.07 -28.38
C TRP A 3 26.18 32.13 -26.88
N THR A 4 25.99 33.34 -26.34
CA THR A 4 25.61 33.62 -24.95
C THR A 4 24.13 33.41 -24.65
N GLU A 5 23.22 33.68 -25.59
CA GLU A 5 21.78 33.42 -25.43
C GLU A 5 21.47 31.92 -25.42
N ASN A 6 22.20 31.14 -26.21
CA ASN A 6 22.02 29.69 -26.30
C ASN A 6 22.43 28.99 -24.99
N LYS A 7 23.48 29.50 -24.32
CA LYS A 7 23.98 28.98 -23.04
C LYS A 7 22.99 29.23 -21.90
N LYS A 8 22.41 30.44 -21.80
CA LYS A 8 21.37 30.77 -20.80
C LYS A 8 20.09 29.95 -20.98
N ARG A 9 19.65 29.74 -22.23
CA ARG A 9 18.49 28.88 -22.54
C ARG A 9 18.75 27.40 -22.24
N SER A 10 19.96 26.90 -22.52
CA SER A 10 20.34 25.53 -22.17
C SER A 10 20.41 25.30 -20.66
N ALA A 11 20.92 26.27 -19.90
CA ALA A 11 20.98 26.19 -18.44
C ALA A 11 19.57 26.15 -17.81
N GLY A 12 18.65 26.99 -18.29
CA GLY A 12 17.25 26.98 -17.85
C GLY A 12 16.52 25.66 -18.13
N GLY A 13 16.79 25.03 -19.28
CA GLY A 13 16.22 23.71 -19.61
C GLY A 13 16.74 22.59 -18.70
N VAL A 14 18.04 22.60 -18.39
CA VAL A 14 18.66 21.63 -17.48
C VAL A 14 18.14 21.79 -16.06
N THR A 15 17.97 23.02 -15.56
CA THR A 15 17.40 23.25 -14.23
C THR A 15 15.95 22.78 -14.12
N VAL A 16 15.13 23.00 -15.15
CA VAL A 16 13.73 22.52 -15.17
C VAL A 16 13.69 20.98 -15.21
N ALA A 17 14.57 20.34 -15.99
CA ALA A 17 14.66 18.89 -16.05
C ALA A 17 15.10 18.29 -14.71
N LEU A 18 16.09 18.89 -14.03
CA LEU A 18 16.55 18.43 -12.72
C LEU A 18 15.46 18.59 -11.65
N LEU A 19 14.77 19.73 -11.61
CA LEU A 19 13.64 19.96 -10.70
C LEU A 19 12.51 18.96 -10.95
N TRP A 20 12.22 18.65 -12.21
CA TRP A 20 11.23 17.65 -12.58
C TRP A 20 11.61 16.24 -12.10
N VAL A 21 12.88 15.84 -12.27
CA VAL A 21 13.38 14.53 -11.79
C VAL A 21 13.35 14.45 -10.26
N LEU A 22 13.78 15.51 -9.56
CA LEU A 22 13.70 15.56 -8.10
C LEU A 22 12.26 15.47 -7.59
N CYS A 23 11.33 16.16 -8.26
CA CYS A 23 9.91 16.08 -7.96
C CYS A 23 9.35 14.66 -8.22
N ALA A 24 9.80 13.99 -9.28
CA ALA A 24 9.41 12.61 -9.58
C ALA A 24 9.94 11.60 -8.55
N LEU A 25 11.15 11.82 -8.03
CA LEU A 25 11.71 11.02 -6.94
C LEU A 25 10.98 11.27 -5.62
N ASP A 26 10.64 12.53 -5.32
CA ASP A 26 9.88 12.87 -4.12
C ASP A 26 8.47 12.27 -4.13
N TRP A 27 7.75 12.38 -5.25
CA TRP A 27 6.42 11.78 -5.42
C TRP A 27 6.44 10.26 -5.20
N ARG A 28 7.48 9.56 -5.68
CA ARG A 28 7.59 8.10 -5.57
C ARG A 28 8.20 7.59 -4.26
N GLY A 29 8.73 8.46 -3.41
CA GLY A 29 9.51 8.05 -2.24
C GLY A 29 9.21 8.85 -0.99
N THR A 30 9.76 10.05 -0.90
CA THR A 30 9.84 10.81 0.37
C THR A 30 8.61 11.64 0.70
N GLN A 31 7.77 11.97 -0.30
CA GLN A 31 6.55 12.79 -0.19
C GLN A 31 6.73 14.03 0.69
N TRP A 32 7.84 14.75 0.51
CA TRP A 32 8.19 15.92 1.30
C TRP A 32 7.49 17.19 0.82
N LEU A 33 7.24 17.29 -0.49
CA LEU A 33 6.57 18.45 -1.09
C LEU A 33 5.04 18.31 -1.05
N PRO A 34 4.29 19.40 -0.81
CA PRO A 34 2.84 19.38 -0.90
C PRO A 34 2.38 19.08 -2.33
N LEU A 35 1.29 18.34 -2.45
CA LEU A 35 0.72 17.84 -3.71
C LEU A 35 0.52 18.95 -4.77
N VAL A 36 0.12 20.15 -4.33
CA VAL A 36 -0.09 21.32 -5.20
C VAL A 36 1.21 21.77 -5.86
N LEU A 37 2.31 21.81 -5.10
CA LEU A 37 3.60 22.22 -5.64
C LEU A 37 4.15 21.17 -6.61
N GLN A 38 3.98 19.88 -6.28
CA GLN A 38 4.34 18.79 -7.18
C GLN A 38 3.58 18.88 -8.50
N GLY A 39 2.26 19.15 -8.46
CA GLY A 39 1.44 19.33 -9.65
C GLY A 39 1.88 20.50 -10.52
N LEU A 40 2.26 21.64 -9.92
CA LEU A 40 2.78 22.80 -10.66
C LEU A 40 4.11 22.47 -11.35
N VAL A 41 5.04 21.79 -10.68
CA VAL A 41 6.34 21.41 -11.24
C VAL A 41 6.18 20.39 -12.36
N PHE A 42 5.34 19.36 -12.17
CA PHE A 42 5.05 18.37 -13.21
C PHE A 42 4.37 19.01 -14.43
N GLY A 43 3.37 19.86 -14.23
CA GLY A 43 2.66 20.57 -15.29
C GLY A 43 3.56 21.54 -16.05
N ALA A 44 4.40 22.30 -15.35
CA ALA A 44 5.35 23.21 -15.99
C ALA A 44 6.43 22.45 -16.80
N GLY A 45 6.94 21.34 -16.28
CA GLY A 45 7.91 20.50 -16.97
C GLY A 45 7.33 19.85 -18.23
N THR A 46 6.12 19.28 -18.16
CA THR A 46 5.45 18.73 -19.35
C THR A 46 5.12 19.80 -20.37
N GLY A 47 4.56 20.94 -19.96
CA GLY A 47 4.29 22.07 -20.84
C GLY A 47 5.55 22.57 -21.56
N CYS A 48 6.68 22.65 -20.84
CA CYS A 48 7.96 23.06 -21.42
C CYS A 48 8.43 22.07 -22.51
N THR A 49 8.42 20.77 -22.23
CA THR A 49 8.84 19.75 -23.22
C THR A 49 7.93 19.74 -24.46
N LEU A 50 6.61 19.86 -24.29
CA LEU A 50 5.65 19.96 -25.39
C LEU A 50 5.83 21.23 -26.22
N PHE A 51 6.15 22.36 -25.59
CA PHE A 51 6.44 23.59 -26.31
C PHE A 51 7.71 23.47 -27.17
N VAL A 52 8.76 22.81 -26.65
CA VAL A 52 10.01 22.60 -27.39
C VAL A 52 9.81 21.63 -28.56
N THR A 53 9.03 20.55 -28.40
CA THR A 53 8.69 19.64 -29.51
C THR A 53 7.86 20.34 -30.57
N TRP A 54 6.85 21.12 -30.17
CA TRP A 54 6.04 21.91 -31.11
C TRP A 54 6.89 22.90 -31.90
N ARG A 55 7.82 23.62 -31.25
CA ARG A 55 8.71 24.57 -31.92
C ARG A 55 9.69 23.90 -32.89
N SER A 56 10.14 22.69 -32.56
CA SER A 56 11.11 21.93 -33.38
C SER A 56 10.49 21.08 -34.48
N ARG A 57 9.15 21.04 -34.58
CA ARG A 57 8.38 20.22 -35.55
C ARG A 57 8.75 20.44 -37.01
N THR A 58 9.21 21.64 -37.36
CA THR A 58 9.53 22.04 -38.74
C THR A 58 10.87 21.51 -39.23
N ARG A 59 11.80 21.14 -38.34
CA ARG A 59 13.14 20.68 -38.74
C ARG A 59 13.23 19.16 -38.93
N ARG A 60 12.39 18.37 -38.24
CA ARG A 60 12.39 16.88 -38.27
C ARG A 60 13.78 16.22 -38.17
N ASP A 61 14.73 16.91 -37.56
CA ASP A 61 16.10 16.42 -37.36
C ASP A 61 16.17 15.34 -36.26
N ARG A 62 17.33 14.68 -36.11
CA ARG A 62 17.58 13.72 -35.01
C ARG A 62 17.28 14.31 -33.62
N HIS A 63 17.57 15.60 -33.45
CA HIS A 63 17.25 16.33 -32.23
C HIS A 63 15.75 16.41 -31.96
N PHE A 64 14.91 16.52 -32.98
CA PHE A 64 13.46 16.54 -32.82
C PHE A 64 12.96 15.21 -32.23
N TRP A 65 13.39 14.07 -32.81
CA TRP A 65 12.99 12.75 -32.33
C TRP A 65 13.46 12.49 -30.89
N PHE A 66 14.66 12.93 -30.53
CA PHE A 66 15.16 12.82 -29.16
C PHE A 66 14.29 13.61 -28.17
N VAL A 67 13.99 14.88 -28.47
CA VAL A 67 13.12 15.71 -27.63
C VAL A 67 11.70 15.15 -27.58
N ALA A 68 11.20 14.58 -28.68
CA ALA A 68 9.89 13.91 -28.72
C ALA A 68 9.84 12.73 -27.74
N THR A 69 10.88 11.89 -27.70
CA THR A 69 10.94 10.77 -26.72
C THR A 69 11.02 11.24 -25.28
N LEU A 70 11.73 12.33 -25.01
CA LEU A 70 11.77 12.91 -23.67
C LEU A 70 10.41 13.49 -23.26
N SER A 71 9.73 14.17 -24.19
CA SER A 71 8.38 14.70 -23.95
C SER A 71 7.37 13.60 -23.68
N TYR A 72 7.50 12.44 -24.35
CA TYR A 72 6.64 11.28 -24.12
C TYR A 72 6.77 10.78 -22.67
N ILE A 73 8.01 10.65 -22.16
CA ILE A 73 8.26 10.24 -20.76
C ILE A 73 7.62 11.24 -19.79
N CYS A 74 7.80 12.53 -20.02
CA CYS A 74 7.25 13.57 -19.14
C CYS A 74 5.72 13.55 -19.15
N VAL A 75 5.09 13.47 -20.33
CA VAL A 75 3.62 13.41 -20.47
C VAL A 75 3.06 12.15 -19.83
N TRP A 76 3.68 10.99 -20.07
CA TRP A 76 3.24 9.73 -19.47
C TRP A 76 3.30 9.80 -17.94
N GLN A 77 4.39 10.29 -17.36
CA GLN A 77 4.51 10.42 -15.90
C GLN A 77 3.53 11.45 -15.31
N PHE A 78 3.25 12.54 -16.02
CA PHE A 78 2.22 13.50 -15.60
C PHE A 78 0.81 12.93 -15.67
N LEU A 79 0.49 12.13 -16.70
CA LEU A 79 -0.80 11.44 -16.77
C LEU A 79 -0.96 10.47 -15.60
N LEU A 80 0.09 9.72 -15.25
CA LEU A 80 0.07 8.87 -14.06
C LEU A 80 -0.17 9.67 -12.79
N PHE A 81 0.56 10.78 -12.59
CA PHE A 81 0.36 11.69 -11.46
C PHE A 81 -1.07 12.26 -11.42
N ALA A 82 -1.60 12.73 -12.55
CA ALA A 82 -2.95 13.29 -12.63
C ALA A 82 -4.01 12.24 -12.27
N THR A 83 -3.87 11.00 -12.76
CA THR A 83 -4.79 9.90 -12.39
C THR A 83 -4.64 9.46 -10.93
N ASP A 84 -3.45 9.60 -10.35
CA ASP A 84 -3.18 9.31 -8.94
C ASP A 84 -3.88 10.32 -8.02
N VAL A 85 -3.79 11.61 -8.36
CA VAL A 85 -4.47 12.70 -7.64
C VAL A 85 -5.99 12.60 -7.74
N VAL A 86 -6.52 12.17 -8.89
CA VAL A 86 -7.98 11.98 -9.10
C VAL A 86 -8.50 10.66 -8.51
N LEU A 87 -7.61 9.84 -7.93
CA LEU A 87 -7.95 8.55 -7.30
C LEU A 87 -8.54 7.51 -8.29
N TRP A 88 -8.13 7.53 -9.56
CA TRP A 88 -8.58 6.58 -10.59
C TRP A 88 -7.57 5.43 -10.78
N ASP A 89 -7.62 4.43 -9.90
CA ASP A 89 -6.63 3.36 -9.85
C ASP A 89 -6.62 2.44 -11.07
N GLU A 90 -7.80 2.07 -11.58
CA GLU A 90 -7.90 1.22 -12.77
C GLU A 90 -7.25 1.88 -13.99
N LEU A 91 -7.58 3.16 -14.23
CA LEU A 91 -7.01 3.92 -15.33
C LEU A 91 -5.50 4.10 -15.16
N ARG A 92 -5.03 4.39 -13.94
CA ARG A 92 -3.60 4.52 -13.62
C ARG A 92 -2.85 3.22 -13.93
N GLY A 93 -3.39 2.08 -13.51
CA GLY A 93 -2.82 0.76 -13.78
C GLY A 93 -2.72 0.45 -15.27
N VAL A 94 -3.78 0.73 -16.02
CA VAL A 94 -3.81 0.56 -17.48
C VAL A 94 -2.80 1.50 -18.16
N LEU A 95 -2.76 2.78 -17.80
CA LEU A 95 -1.82 3.77 -18.33
C LEU A 95 -0.36 3.42 -18.00
N ALA A 96 -0.09 2.85 -16.83
CA ALA A 96 1.24 2.40 -16.45
C ALA A 96 1.72 1.23 -17.34
N ARG A 97 0.85 0.24 -17.58
CA ARG A 97 1.16 -0.92 -18.43
C ARG A 97 1.32 -0.51 -19.90
N LEU A 98 0.39 0.27 -20.44
CA LEU A 98 0.45 0.77 -21.82
C LEU A 98 1.67 1.68 -22.03
N GLY A 99 1.96 2.56 -21.08
CA GLY A 99 3.10 3.45 -21.18
C GLY A 99 4.44 2.74 -21.10
N LEU A 100 4.58 1.71 -20.25
CA LEU A 100 5.77 0.87 -20.21
C LEU A 100 5.96 0.11 -21.53
N GLY A 101 4.87 -0.45 -22.09
CA GLY A 101 4.90 -1.13 -23.40
C GLY A 101 5.28 -0.20 -24.55
N ALA A 102 4.75 1.01 -24.57
CA ALA A 102 5.11 2.01 -25.57
C ALA A 102 6.56 2.52 -25.40
N LEU A 103 7.05 2.66 -24.16
CA LEU A 103 8.47 2.98 -23.89
C LEU A 103 9.41 1.88 -24.40
N PHE A 104 9.03 0.61 -24.23
CA PHE A 104 9.74 -0.52 -24.81
C PHE A 104 9.83 -0.41 -26.34
N LEU A 105 8.70 -0.15 -27.02
CA LEU A 105 8.65 -0.01 -28.48
C LEU A 105 9.45 1.19 -28.98
N ILE A 106 9.37 2.34 -28.30
CA ILE A 106 10.14 3.54 -28.65
C ILE A 106 11.64 3.27 -28.53
N GLY A 107 12.08 2.65 -27.44
CA GLY A 107 13.48 2.26 -27.28
C GLY A 107 13.91 1.23 -28.32
N LEU A 108 13.03 0.28 -28.68
CA LEU A 108 13.30 -0.68 -29.75
C LEU A 108 13.51 0.02 -31.10
N CYS A 109 12.67 1.00 -31.45
CA CYS A 109 12.83 1.82 -32.65
C CYS A 109 14.17 2.59 -32.67
N TRP A 110 14.61 3.11 -31.52
CA TRP A 110 15.94 3.73 -31.41
C TRP A 110 17.06 2.72 -31.61
N THR A 111 16.98 1.57 -30.97
CA THR A 111 18.03 0.53 -31.11
C THR A 111 18.14 0.03 -32.54
N THR A 112 17.01 -0.20 -33.22
CA THR A 112 17.00 -0.65 -34.62
C THR A 112 17.53 0.43 -35.55
N TRP A 113 17.17 1.70 -35.32
CA TRP A 113 17.69 2.83 -36.08
C TRP A 113 19.21 3.02 -35.89
N ILE A 114 19.72 2.93 -34.65
CA ILE A 114 21.17 3.01 -34.36
C ILE A 114 21.90 1.84 -35.03
N LEU A 115 21.36 0.63 -34.93
CA LEU A 115 21.97 -0.57 -35.49
C LEU A 115 21.99 -0.53 -37.02
N GLU A 116 20.92 -0.07 -37.67
CA GLU A 116 20.89 0.12 -39.13
C GLU A 116 21.84 1.25 -39.57
N THR A 117 21.88 2.37 -38.85
CA THR A 117 22.76 3.51 -39.18
C THR A 117 24.24 3.13 -39.05
N THR A 118 24.60 2.40 -37.99
CA THR A 118 25.97 1.91 -37.79
C THR A 118 26.34 0.85 -38.83
N SER A 119 25.43 -0.07 -39.13
CA SER A 119 25.59 -1.06 -40.19
C SER A 119 25.87 -0.41 -41.56
N GLN A 120 25.06 0.58 -41.94
CA GLN A 120 25.23 1.36 -43.17
C GLN A 120 26.57 2.10 -43.20
N TYR A 121 27.00 2.68 -42.08
CA TYR A 121 28.28 3.38 -41.96
C TYR A 121 29.47 2.44 -42.20
N TYR A 122 29.49 1.24 -41.62
CA TYR A 122 30.55 0.26 -41.86
C TYR A 122 30.53 -0.34 -43.27
N LEU A 123 29.34 -0.47 -43.87
CA LEU A 123 29.22 -0.86 -45.27
C LEU A 123 29.72 0.24 -46.21
N PHE A 124 29.48 1.51 -45.88
CA PHE A 124 29.97 2.65 -46.64
C PHE A 124 31.51 2.73 -46.58
N LEU A 125 32.11 2.63 -45.40
CA LEU A 125 33.57 2.60 -45.21
C LEU A 125 34.27 1.49 -46.02
N ARG A 126 33.57 0.40 -46.34
CA ARG A 126 34.09 -0.68 -47.19
C ARG A 126 33.84 -0.48 -48.68
N ARG A 127 32.82 0.31 -49.01
CA ARG A 127 32.48 0.66 -50.39
C ARG A 127 33.30 1.82 -50.90
N ASP A 128 33.95 2.59 -50.01
CA ASP A 128 34.87 3.64 -50.40
C ASP A 128 35.92 3.02 -51.33
N PRO A 129 35.89 3.34 -52.63
CA PRO A 129 36.79 2.75 -53.58
C PRO A 129 38.19 3.24 -53.21
N ARG A 130 39.17 2.37 -53.42
CA ARG A 130 40.55 2.74 -53.74
C ARG A 130 40.57 4.12 -54.41
N SER A 131 41.41 5.03 -53.92
CA SER A 131 41.57 6.37 -54.51
C SER A 131 41.58 6.24 -56.03
N ILE A 132 40.91 7.15 -56.75
CA ILE A 132 40.82 7.13 -58.22
C ILE A 132 42.22 6.95 -58.86
N ASP A 133 43.27 7.38 -58.17
CA ASP A 133 44.68 7.15 -58.48
C ASP A 133 45.07 5.67 -58.66
N GLU A 134 44.52 4.73 -57.87
CA GLU A 134 44.80 3.28 -57.99
C GLU A 134 44.06 2.60 -59.17
N VAL A 135 43.04 3.25 -59.75
CA VAL A 135 42.31 2.73 -60.92
C VAL A 135 42.91 3.25 -62.23
N CYS A 136 43.60 4.40 -62.20
CA CYS A 136 44.27 4.99 -63.36
C CYS A 136 45.71 4.51 -63.59
N ASP A 137 46.34 3.83 -62.61
CA ASP A 137 47.65 3.20 -62.80
C ASP A 137 47.54 1.89 -63.61
N LEU A 138 47.55 2.04 -64.94
CA LEU A 138 47.57 0.97 -65.94
C LEU A 138 48.96 0.32 -66.09
N SER A 139 49.76 0.26 -65.02
CA SER A 139 51.04 -0.47 -65.05
C SER A 139 50.82 -1.92 -64.62
N TRP A 140 50.91 -2.83 -65.59
CA TRP A 140 50.79 -4.27 -65.37
C TRP A 140 52.08 -4.78 -64.69
N VAL A 141 52.19 -4.61 -63.37
CA VAL A 141 53.22 -5.26 -62.57
C VAL A 141 52.65 -6.60 -62.07
N PRO A 142 53.29 -7.74 -62.34
CA PRO A 142 52.86 -9.02 -61.79
C PRO A 142 53.06 -8.98 -60.27
N HIS A 143 51.97 -8.79 -59.52
CA HIS A 143 52.01 -8.87 -58.07
C HIS A 143 52.35 -10.30 -57.64
N GLN A 144 53.48 -10.47 -56.95
CA GLN A 144 53.77 -11.66 -56.16
C GLN A 144 52.57 -11.98 -55.24
N PRO A 145 52.23 -13.27 -55.03
CA PRO A 145 51.15 -13.64 -54.14
C PRO A 145 51.53 -13.27 -52.70
N THR A 146 51.14 -12.07 -52.28
CA THR A 146 51.29 -11.64 -50.89
C THR A 146 50.48 -12.62 -50.03
N ARG A 147 51.15 -13.18 -49.01
CA ARG A 147 50.57 -14.06 -47.99
C ARG A 147 49.15 -13.60 -47.66
N ARG A 148 48.15 -14.47 -47.89
CA ARG A 148 46.77 -14.29 -47.42
C ARG A 148 46.82 -13.95 -45.92
N ARG A 149 46.75 -12.66 -45.57
CA ARG A 149 46.50 -12.23 -44.19
C ARG A 149 45.19 -12.90 -43.79
N THR A 150 45.24 -13.78 -42.79
CA THR A 150 44.02 -14.28 -42.15
C THR A 150 43.16 -13.08 -41.77
N PRO A 151 41.88 -13.03 -42.16
CA PRO A 151 41.04 -11.88 -41.85
C PRO A 151 41.01 -11.68 -40.34
N ALA A 152 41.44 -10.50 -39.88
CA ALA A 152 41.40 -10.16 -38.47
C ALA A 152 39.96 -10.33 -37.97
N ARG A 153 39.78 -10.97 -36.81
CA ARG A 153 38.45 -11.17 -36.23
C ARG A 153 37.86 -9.82 -35.84
N ILE A 154 36.76 -9.45 -36.48
CA ILE A 154 36.05 -8.20 -36.22
C ILE A 154 35.11 -8.42 -35.03
N TRP A 155 35.29 -7.64 -33.97
CA TRP A 155 34.52 -7.73 -32.72
C TRP A 155 33.34 -6.76 -32.62
N ASN A 156 33.29 -5.75 -33.50
CA ASN A 156 32.34 -4.66 -33.39
C ASN A 156 30.89 -5.11 -33.72
N PRO A 157 29.92 -4.97 -32.80
CA PRO A 157 28.51 -5.36 -33.04
C PRO A 157 27.78 -4.50 -34.06
N GLY A 158 28.26 -3.28 -34.32
CA GLY A 158 27.74 -2.44 -35.39
C GLY A 158 28.09 -2.96 -36.79
N ASP A 159 29.06 -3.86 -36.92
CA ASP A 159 29.49 -4.40 -38.21
C ASP A 159 28.75 -5.72 -38.53
N PRO A 160 27.98 -5.80 -39.63
CA PRO A 160 27.32 -7.03 -40.06
C PRO A 160 28.28 -8.20 -40.29
N ASN A 161 29.57 -7.95 -40.57
CA ASN A 161 30.56 -8.99 -40.83
C ASN A 161 31.36 -9.40 -39.57
N ALA A 162 30.90 -9.03 -38.37
CA ALA A 162 31.49 -9.53 -37.14
C ALA A 162 31.45 -11.07 -37.10
N TRP A 163 32.48 -11.68 -36.51
CA TRP A 163 32.71 -13.13 -36.62
C TRP A 163 31.58 -13.97 -36.01
N TYR A 164 30.87 -13.44 -35.01
CA TYR A 164 29.80 -14.12 -34.28
C TYR A 164 28.43 -14.03 -34.96
N TYR A 165 28.23 -13.21 -36.00
CA TYR A 165 26.99 -13.22 -36.80
C TYR A 165 26.97 -14.32 -37.86
N GLY A 166 28.07 -15.09 -37.98
CA GLY A 166 28.21 -16.14 -38.97
C GLY A 166 28.43 -15.61 -40.38
N ARG A 167 28.54 -16.51 -41.36
CA ARG A 167 28.77 -16.18 -42.78
C ARG A 167 27.50 -16.20 -43.65
N ARG A 168 26.38 -16.69 -43.11
CA ARG A 168 25.10 -16.76 -43.81
C ARG A 168 24.13 -15.78 -43.17
N ARG A 169 23.51 -14.92 -43.99
CA ARG A 169 22.47 -13.94 -43.60
C ARG A 169 22.88 -13.03 -42.42
N ASN A 170 24.09 -12.49 -42.47
CA ASN A 170 24.70 -11.79 -41.34
C ASN A 170 23.89 -10.57 -40.86
N LYS A 171 23.21 -9.84 -41.76
CA LYS A 171 22.33 -8.71 -41.43
C LYS A 171 21.11 -9.12 -40.59
N LEU A 172 20.51 -10.27 -40.89
CA LEU A 172 19.37 -10.80 -40.13
C LEU A 172 19.80 -11.20 -38.71
N ASN A 173 20.96 -11.85 -38.60
CA ASN A 173 21.52 -12.26 -37.30
C ASN A 173 21.91 -11.03 -36.45
N GLN A 174 22.40 -9.96 -37.09
CA GLN A 174 22.69 -8.68 -36.42
C GLN A 174 21.41 -8.04 -35.84
N SER A 175 20.33 -7.96 -36.63
CA SER A 175 19.06 -7.40 -36.15
C SER A 175 18.43 -8.26 -35.04
N LEU A 176 18.50 -9.59 -35.17
CA LEU A 176 17.98 -10.52 -34.16
C LEU A 176 18.75 -10.41 -32.84
N ALA A 177 20.08 -10.36 -32.91
CA ALA A 177 20.92 -10.16 -31.72
C ALA A 177 20.67 -8.80 -31.06
N GLY A 178 20.49 -7.74 -31.85
CA GLY A 178 20.09 -6.42 -31.37
C GLY A 178 18.76 -6.47 -30.61
N PHE A 179 17.73 -7.07 -31.21
CA PHE A 179 16.43 -7.25 -30.57
C PHE A 179 16.49 -8.04 -29.26
N ILE A 180 17.17 -9.19 -29.24
CA ILE A 180 17.28 -10.06 -28.06
C ILE A 180 18.04 -9.33 -26.95
N SER A 181 19.19 -8.73 -27.28
CA SER A 181 20.03 -8.01 -26.32
C SER A 181 19.31 -6.83 -25.67
N TYR A 182 18.58 -6.03 -26.46
CA TYR A 182 17.74 -4.94 -25.94
C TYR A 182 16.61 -5.46 -25.07
N SER A 183 15.91 -6.51 -25.49
CA SER A 183 14.79 -7.08 -24.72
C SER A 183 15.27 -7.61 -23.35
N LEU A 184 16.39 -8.31 -23.33
CA LEU A 184 17.01 -8.80 -22.08
C LEU A 184 17.46 -7.65 -21.19
N LEU A 185 18.13 -6.64 -21.76
CA LEU A 185 18.57 -5.46 -21.00
C LEU A 185 17.38 -4.69 -20.43
N PHE A 186 16.31 -4.49 -21.21
CA PHE A 186 15.11 -3.81 -20.78
C PHE A 186 14.45 -4.53 -19.60
N VAL A 187 14.28 -5.86 -19.70
CA VAL A 187 13.75 -6.67 -18.60
C VAL A 187 14.65 -6.58 -17.37
N LEU A 188 15.97 -6.69 -17.53
CA LEU A 188 16.92 -6.60 -16.42
C LEU A 188 16.86 -5.23 -15.73
N VAL A 189 16.79 -4.15 -16.50
CA VAL A 189 16.63 -2.79 -15.96
C VAL A 189 15.28 -2.62 -15.26
N CYS A 190 14.19 -3.14 -15.84
CA CYS A 190 12.88 -3.14 -15.18
C CYS A 190 12.90 -3.93 -13.87
N MET A 191 13.55 -5.10 -13.85
CA MET A 191 13.72 -5.89 -12.62
C MET A 191 14.54 -5.12 -11.59
N MET A 192 15.67 -4.52 -12.00
CA MET A 192 16.51 -3.73 -11.11
C MET A 192 15.77 -2.51 -10.52
N ILE A 193 15.03 -1.77 -11.35
CA ILE A 193 14.19 -0.64 -10.90
C ILE A 193 13.05 -1.11 -10.00
N SER A 194 12.44 -2.25 -10.29
CA SER A 194 11.40 -2.83 -9.43
C SER A 194 11.95 -3.29 -8.07
N GLN A 195 13.24 -3.60 -7.99
CA GLN A 195 13.91 -3.96 -6.73
C GLN A 195 14.40 -2.74 -5.93
N PHE A 196 14.53 -1.55 -6.55
CA PHE A 196 14.91 -0.31 -5.84
C PHE A 196 13.81 0.24 -4.94
N GLN A 197 12.54 -0.06 -5.22
CA GLN A 197 11.51 -0.03 -4.18
C GLN A 197 11.70 -1.31 -3.39
N GLY A 198 12.54 -1.25 -2.35
CA GLY A 198 12.76 -2.38 -1.46
C GLY A 198 11.41 -2.98 -1.06
N CYS A 199 11.37 -4.30 -0.90
CA CYS A 199 10.24 -5.03 -0.34
C CYS A 199 9.94 -4.63 1.12
N TYR A 200 10.29 -3.41 1.54
CA TYR A 200 10.07 -2.90 2.87
C TYR A 200 8.98 -1.85 2.84
N GLU A 201 7.80 -2.24 3.32
CA GLU A 201 6.72 -1.30 3.58
C GLU A 201 6.86 -0.79 5.01
N ILE A 202 6.74 0.52 5.21
CA ILE A 202 6.85 1.14 6.53
C ILE A 202 5.46 1.53 6.99
N TYR A 203 5.06 1.04 8.17
CA TYR A 203 3.89 1.51 8.88
C TYR A 203 4.32 2.36 10.07
N GLU A 204 3.73 3.55 10.20
CA GLU A 204 3.93 4.43 11.34
C GLU A 204 2.57 4.82 11.92
N ILE A 205 2.43 4.71 13.24
CA ILE A 205 1.22 5.16 13.95
C ILE A 205 1.19 6.69 14.04
N PRO A 206 0.00 7.33 14.04
CA PRO A 206 -0.09 8.79 14.12
C PRO A 206 0.45 9.30 15.45
N ALA A 207 1.33 10.30 15.38
CA ALA A 207 1.83 11.00 16.57
C ALA A 207 0.69 11.66 17.34
N GLY A 208 0.76 11.54 18.65
CA GLY A 208 0.03 12.38 19.59
C GLY A 208 0.31 11.98 21.02
N GLY A 209 -0.35 12.68 21.92
CA GLY A 209 -0.22 12.46 23.34
C GLY A 209 -1.45 13.01 24.04
N GLY A 210 -2.02 12.16 24.87
CA GLY A 210 -3.06 12.49 25.81
C GLY A 210 -2.94 11.49 26.94
N GLU A 211 -2.99 11.96 28.18
CA GLU A 211 -3.18 11.03 29.28
C GLU A 211 -4.53 10.34 29.05
N ALA A 212 -4.50 9.02 28.84
CA ALA A 212 -5.69 8.21 28.98
C ALA A 212 -6.11 8.34 30.43
N LYS A 213 -6.98 9.31 30.72
CA LYS A 213 -7.63 9.40 32.02
C LYS A 213 -8.39 8.10 32.15
N ALA A 214 -7.91 7.22 33.02
CA ALA A 214 -8.70 6.08 33.46
C ALA A 214 -9.98 6.68 34.05
N VAL A 215 -11.06 6.68 33.28
CA VAL A 215 -12.35 7.16 33.76
C VAL A 215 -12.80 6.11 34.76
N ALA A 216 -12.43 6.31 36.03
CA ALA A 216 -12.91 5.51 37.13
C ALA A 216 -14.43 5.63 37.10
N GLN A 217 -15.12 4.54 36.78
CA GLN A 217 -16.57 4.51 36.79
C GLN A 217 -17.03 4.71 38.23
N VAL A 218 -17.36 5.95 38.58
CA VAL A 218 -18.05 6.24 39.83
C VAL A 218 -19.50 5.79 39.63
N VAL A 219 -19.78 4.53 39.96
CA VAL A 219 -21.15 4.02 39.98
C VAL A 219 -21.92 4.74 41.07
N LYS A 220 -22.66 5.79 40.71
CA LYS A 220 -23.65 6.38 41.62
C LYS A 220 -24.86 5.46 41.65
N VAL A 221 -24.90 4.59 42.66
CA VAL A 221 -26.09 3.79 42.97
C VAL A 221 -27.20 4.73 43.44
N GLN A 222 -28.14 5.06 42.57
CA GLN A 222 -29.35 5.78 42.97
C GLN A 222 -30.27 4.79 43.70
N LYS A 223 -30.21 4.81 45.04
CA LYS A 223 -31.13 4.04 45.86
C LYS A 223 -32.52 4.68 45.78
N VAL A 224 -33.41 4.12 44.96
CA VAL A 224 -34.82 4.52 44.95
C VAL A 224 -35.44 4.04 46.27
N ILE A 225 -35.62 4.95 47.23
CA ILE A 225 -36.28 4.64 48.50
C ILE A 225 -37.78 4.58 48.23
N ARG A 226 -38.33 3.38 48.02
CA ARG A 226 -39.78 3.16 48.10
C ARG A 226 -40.16 2.93 49.57
N GLN A 227 -41.29 3.50 50.00
CA GLN A 227 -41.82 3.30 51.34
C GLN A 227 -42.11 1.80 51.55
N LYS A 228 -41.46 1.19 52.55
CA LYS A 228 -41.75 -0.19 52.94
C LYS A 228 -43.03 -0.20 53.76
N PHE A 229 -44.12 -0.72 53.20
CA PHE A 229 -45.31 -1.00 53.98
C PHE A 229 -44.99 -2.12 54.98
N VAL A 230 -45.04 -1.81 56.28
CA VAL A 230 -44.92 -2.82 57.34
C VAL A 230 -46.33 -3.36 57.56
N VAL A 231 -46.62 -4.54 57.01
CA VAL A 231 -47.92 -5.20 57.16
C VAL A 231 -47.92 -5.98 58.46
N ASN A 232 -48.98 -5.82 59.27
CA ASN A 232 -49.17 -6.58 60.48
C ASN A 232 -49.47 -8.05 60.12
N PRO A 233 -48.64 -9.03 60.54
CA PRO A 233 -48.81 -10.44 60.18
C PRO A 233 -50.09 -11.08 60.74
N PHE A 234 -50.78 -10.43 61.69
CA PHE A 234 -52.06 -10.90 62.25
C PHE A 234 -53.28 -10.24 61.61
N SER A 235 -53.12 -9.42 60.57
CA SER A 235 -54.26 -8.84 59.87
C SER A 235 -54.98 -9.89 59.01
N SER A 236 -56.31 -9.82 58.97
CA SER A 236 -57.18 -10.72 58.18
C SER A 236 -57.18 -10.40 56.66
N ILE A 237 -56.33 -9.47 56.20
CA ILE A 237 -56.27 -9.00 54.81
C ILE A 237 -55.02 -9.58 54.14
N LEU A 238 -55.22 -10.34 53.06
CA LEU A 238 -54.15 -11.00 52.32
C LEU A 238 -53.47 -9.98 51.39
N PHE A 239 -52.33 -9.46 51.81
CA PHE A 239 -51.56 -8.47 51.03
C PHE A 239 -50.62 -9.18 50.05
N GLN A 240 -50.85 -9.07 48.74
CA GLN A 240 -49.88 -9.52 47.74
C GLN A 240 -48.73 -8.50 47.68
N VAL A 241 -47.57 -8.90 48.19
CA VAL A 241 -46.36 -8.07 48.13
C VAL A 241 -45.76 -8.21 46.73
N PRO A 242 -45.64 -7.12 45.94
CA PRO A 242 -44.97 -7.19 44.65
C PRO A 242 -43.47 -7.54 44.84
N PRO A 243 -42.83 -8.20 43.86
CA PRO A 243 -41.40 -8.51 43.93
C PRO A 243 -40.56 -7.23 44.07
N ILE A 244 -39.42 -7.34 44.77
CA ILE A 244 -38.53 -6.22 45.11
C ILE A 244 -37.88 -5.65 43.83
N ASP A 245 -37.97 -4.34 43.65
CA ASP A 245 -37.55 -3.62 42.43
C ASP A 245 -36.03 -3.56 42.20
N GLU A 246 -35.69 -3.51 40.91
CA GLU A 246 -34.36 -3.39 40.31
C GLU A 246 -33.65 -2.07 40.63
N VAL A 247 -32.34 -2.16 40.88
CA VAL A 247 -31.45 -1.01 41.02
C VAL A 247 -31.15 -0.44 39.63
N LYS A 248 -31.60 0.78 39.33
CA LYS A 248 -31.17 1.49 38.12
C LYS A 248 -29.77 2.07 38.32
N LEU A 249 -28.79 1.53 37.62
CA LEU A 249 -27.42 2.06 37.59
C LEU A 249 -27.35 3.20 36.55
N GLN A 250 -27.06 4.42 36.99
CA GLN A 250 -26.73 5.53 36.09
C GLN A 250 -25.21 5.52 35.88
N LEU A 251 -24.76 4.85 34.81
CA LEU A 251 -23.34 4.71 34.47
C LEU A 251 -22.86 5.78 33.46
N GLU A 252 -23.75 6.34 32.65
CA GLU A 252 -23.39 7.01 31.39
C GLU A 252 -23.02 8.51 31.54
N GLU A 253 -23.76 9.27 32.35
CA GLU A 253 -23.72 10.74 32.38
C GLU A 253 -22.38 11.32 32.92
N VAL A 254 -21.62 10.53 33.69
CA VAL A 254 -20.31 10.97 34.23
C VAL A 254 -19.16 10.67 33.25
N THR A 255 -19.32 9.66 32.39
CA THR A 255 -18.30 9.21 31.44
C THR A 255 -18.15 10.13 30.22
N GLU A 256 -19.25 10.73 29.73
CA GLU A 256 -19.24 11.58 28.53
C GLU A 256 -18.34 12.83 28.65
N HIS A 257 -18.08 13.32 29.86
CA HIS A 257 -17.39 14.59 30.07
C HIS A 257 -15.86 14.49 30.26
N ALA A 258 -15.27 13.29 30.28
CA ALA A 258 -13.86 13.11 30.68
C ALA A 258 -12.91 12.55 29.60
N TYR A 259 -13.42 12.12 28.44
CA TYR A 259 -12.58 11.51 27.41
C TYR A 259 -11.94 12.57 26.51
N THR A 260 -10.65 12.84 26.70
CA THR A 260 -9.80 13.48 25.71
C THR A 260 -9.17 12.41 24.83
N PRO A 261 -9.40 12.39 23.49
CA PRO A 261 -8.74 11.47 22.59
C PRO A 261 -7.21 11.62 22.70
N GLY A 262 -6.49 10.51 22.93
CA GLY A 262 -5.03 10.48 23.07
C GLY A 262 -4.53 9.38 24.00
N TYR A 263 -3.38 8.80 23.66
CA TYR A 263 -2.67 7.86 24.54
C TYR A 263 -1.16 8.15 24.57
N GLY A 264 -0.67 8.74 25.67
CA GLY A 264 0.76 8.97 25.93
C GLY A 264 1.14 10.41 26.30
N GLN A 265 2.44 10.67 26.44
CA GLN A 265 2.97 12.01 26.74
C GLN A 265 3.02 12.88 25.47
N GLY A 266 2.32 14.02 25.47
CA GLY A 266 2.28 14.97 24.35
C GLY A 266 0.98 15.75 24.27
N THR A 267 0.78 16.51 23.20
CA THR A 267 -0.47 17.20 22.88
C THR A 267 -1.08 16.64 21.61
N GLY A 268 -2.38 16.33 21.63
CA GLY A 268 -3.15 15.93 20.45
C GLY A 268 -3.54 14.45 20.44
N ALA A 269 -4.41 14.10 19.50
CA ALA A 269 -5.20 12.88 19.61
C ALA A 269 -4.45 11.57 19.45
N GLY A 270 -3.25 11.50 18.86
CA GLY A 270 -2.56 10.25 18.53
C GLY A 270 -1.89 9.48 19.67
N PHE A 271 -0.93 8.62 19.30
CA PHE A 271 -0.25 7.68 20.19
C PHE A 271 1.20 8.07 20.47
N ALA A 272 1.69 7.77 21.67
CA ALA A 272 3.12 7.86 22.01
C ALA A 272 3.98 6.98 21.09
N GLY A 273 5.14 7.49 20.67
CA GLY A 273 6.01 6.82 19.70
C GLY A 273 5.54 6.93 18.25
N GLY A 274 4.40 7.60 17.99
CA GLY A 274 3.94 7.91 16.64
C GLY A 274 4.73 9.01 15.95
N THR A 275 4.60 9.07 14.62
CA THR A 275 5.25 10.10 13.78
C THR A 275 4.22 11.05 13.19
N ASN A 276 4.65 12.26 12.81
CA ASN A 276 3.76 13.24 12.16
C ASN A 276 3.21 12.75 10.81
N ARG A 277 3.88 11.79 10.17
CA ARG A 277 3.50 11.13 8.91
C ARG A 277 2.63 9.90 9.14
N GLY A 278 2.61 9.37 10.36
CA GLY A 278 1.85 8.19 10.70
C GLY A 278 0.36 8.41 10.51
N LYS A 279 -0.29 7.39 9.96
CA LYS A 279 -1.72 7.37 9.65
C LYS A 279 -2.23 5.98 10.02
N VAL A 280 -3.42 5.91 10.63
CA VAL A 280 -4.12 4.64 10.79
C VAL A 280 -4.56 4.14 9.42
N ARG A 281 -4.12 2.94 9.03
CA ARG A 281 -4.51 2.30 7.78
C ARG A 281 -5.38 1.08 8.09
N PHE A 282 -6.48 0.92 7.35
CA PHE A 282 -7.32 -0.27 7.45
C PHE A 282 -6.83 -1.30 6.43
N ILE A 283 -6.10 -2.31 6.90
CA ILE A 283 -5.45 -3.32 6.06
C ILE A 283 -6.23 -4.62 6.11
N ARG A 284 -6.80 -5.03 4.99
CA ARG A 284 -7.48 -6.31 4.84
C ARG A 284 -6.50 -7.41 4.40
N LEU A 285 -6.58 -8.59 5.01
CA LEU A 285 -5.75 -9.73 4.65
C LEU A 285 -6.35 -10.56 3.51
N GLU A 286 -5.59 -10.69 2.44
CA GLU A 286 -5.91 -11.62 1.34
C GLU A 286 -5.43 -13.03 1.73
N TYR A 287 -6.33 -14.01 1.61
CA TYR A 287 -6.05 -15.43 1.83
C TYR A 287 -6.61 -16.29 0.68
N SER A 288 -6.09 -17.50 0.52
CA SER A 288 -6.53 -18.43 -0.53
C SER A 288 -7.74 -19.26 -0.10
N GLY A 289 -8.53 -19.74 -1.07
CA GLY A 289 -9.60 -20.75 -0.85
C GLY A 289 -11.01 -20.19 -0.60
N GLY A 290 -11.15 -18.90 -0.36
CA GLY A 290 -12.44 -18.26 -0.08
C GLY A 290 -12.53 -16.83 -0.62
N ASP A 291 -13.40 -16.07 0.02
CA ASP A 291 -13.93 -14.75 -0.35
C ASP A 291 -13.44 -13.66 0.60
N TRP A 292 -12.12 -13.51 0.68
CA TRP A 292 -11.48 -12.46 1.49
C TRP A 292 -11.93 -11.05 1.07
N ASP A 293 -12.36 -10.90 -0.18
CA ASP A 293 -12.82 -9.67 -0.82
C ASP A 293 -14.33 -9.43 -0.67
N GLN A 294 -15.01 -10.20 0.18
CA GLN A 294 -16.43 -9.99 0.50
C GLN A 294 -16.69 -8.53 0.91
N ASP A 295 -17.56 -7.85 0.18
CA ASP A 295 -17.94 -6.44 0.39
C ASP A 295 -16.74 -5.45 0.36
N TYR A 296 -15.63 -5.88 -0.23
CA TYR A 296 -14.47 -5.02 -0.43
C TYR A 296 -14.76 -4.00 -1.53
N GLY A 297 -14.54 -2.72 -1.22
CA GLY A 297 -14.88 -1.61 -2.12
C GLY A 297 -16.35 -1.19 -2.11
N VAL A 298 -17.20 -1.84 -1.29
CA VAL A 298 -18.63 -1.50 -1.09
C VAL A 298 -18.80 -0.53 0.10
N GLY A 299 -17.82 0.34 0.33
CA GLY A 299 -17.87 1.37 1.39
C GLY A 299 -17.54 0.88 2.79
N GLY A 300 -17.82 -0.37 3.19
CA GLY A 300 -17.69 -0.82 4.60
C GLY A 300 -16.36 -0.51 5.28
N ASP A 301 -15.25 -0.99 4.72
CA ASP A 301 -13.90 -0.76 5.26
C ASP A 301 -13.54 0.74 5.33
N LEU A 302 -13.95 1.50 4.31
CA LEU A 302 -13.68 2.94 4.23
C LEU A 302 -14.54 3.72 5.20
N ASN A 303 -15.82 3.36 5.32
CA ASN A 303 -16.77 3.92 6.26
C ASN A 303 -16.29 3.69 7.69
N MET A 304 -15.80 2.49 8.02
CA MET A 304 -15.19 2.22 9.32
C MET A 304 -13.94 3.10 9.56
N LEU A 305 -13.07 3.25 8.56
CA LEU A 305 -11.89 4.10 8.69
C LEU A 305 -12.26 5.60 8.87
N ILE A 306 -13.23 6.10 8.11
CA ILE A 306 -13.76 7.47 8.24
C ILE A 306 -14.43 7.64 9.62
N LYS A 307 -15.25 6.67 10.04
CA LYS A 307 -15.92 6.72 11.33
C LYS A 307 -14.91 6.72 12.48
N TYR A 308 -13.83 5.95 12.35
CA TYR A 308 -12.73 6.00 13.31
C TYR A 308 -12.10 7.38 13.41
N TYR A 309 -11.90 8.08 12.29
CA TYR A 309 -11.43 9.47 12.29
C TYR A 309 -12.42 10.41 12.99
N GLU A 310 -13.72 10.30 12.70
CA GLU A 310 -14.75 11.10 13.37
C GLU A 310 -14.74 10.91 14.89
N LEU A 311 -14.59 9.66 15.31
CA LEU A 311 -14.66 9.26 16.71
C LEU A 311 -13.38 9.59 17.50
N THR A 312 -12.21 9.43 16.91
CA THR A 312 -10.92 9.53 17.62
C THR A 312 -10.10 10.75 17.23
N THR A 313 -10.40 11.39 16.10
CA THR A 313 -9.61 12.46 15.48
C THR A 313 -8.16 12.07 15.11
N HIS A 314 -7.84 10.77 15.14
CA HIS A 314 -6.55 10.24 14.69
C HIS A 314 -6.39 10.37 13.17
N LYS A 315 -5.23 10.81 12.68
CA LYS A 315 -4.96 10.83 11.24
C LYS A 315 -5.16 9.43 10.62
N ILE A 316 -5.97 9.35 9.59
CA ILE A 316 -6.26 8.12 8.84
C ILE A 316 -5.66 8.17 7.43
N ALA A 317 -5.51 7.00 6.83
CA ALA A 317 -5.24 6.87 5.41
C ALA A 317 -6.45 7.28 4.57
N GLU A 318 -6.18 7.82 3.38
CA GLU A 318 -7.23 8.27 2.45
C GLU A 318 -7.89 7.10 1.71
N ARG A 319 -7.27 5.92 1.75
CA ARG A 319 -7.75 4.70 1.08
C ARG A 319 -7.62 3.50 2.00
N THR A 320 -8.52 2.54 1.81
CA THR A 320 -8.36 1.18 2.32
C THR A 320 -7.35 0.43 1.47
N GLU A 321 -6.78 -0.62 2.02
CA GLU A 321 -5.82 -1.44 1.31
C GLU A 321 -5.93 -2.92 1.67
N SER A 322 -5.49 -3.76 0.76
CA SER A 322 -5.36 -5.19 0.98
C SER A 322 -3.89 -5.62 0.91
N ARG A 323 -3.53 -6.65 1.68
CA ARG A 323 -2.21 -7.29 1.61
C ARG A 323 -2.36 -8.80 1.72
N ARG A 324 -1.60 -9.52 0.91
CA ARG A 324 -1.45 -10.97 1.09
C ARG A 324 -0.70 -11.25 2.38
N ILE A 325 -1.01 -12.36 3.01
CA ILE A 325 -0.33 -12.80 4.23
C ILE A 325 1.20 -12.83 4.01
N ALA A 326 1.67 -13.32 2.87
CA ALA A 326 3.10 -13.35 2.55
C ALA A 326 3.75 -11.95 2.51
N GLN A 327 3.01 -10.88 2.21
CA GLN A 327 3.53 -9.52 2.17
C GLN A 327 3.71 -8.92 3.57
N LEU A 328 3.20 -9.55 4.64
CA LEU A 328 3.47 -9.08 6.00
C LEU A 328 4.96 -9.19 6.39
N THR A 329 5.75 -9.99 5.66
CA THR A 329 7.22 -10.00 5.82
C THR A 329 7.86 -8.68 5.44
N ASN A 330 7.21 -7.92 4.55
CA ASN A 330 7.70 -6.65 4.04
C ASN A 330 7.73 -5.58 5.12
N PHE A 331 6.92 -5.71 6.18
CA PHE A 331 6.97 -4.77 7.28
C PHE A 331 8.09 -5.13 8.25
N PRO A 332 9.06 -4.22 8.50
CA PRO A 332 10.09 -4.49 9.49
C PRO A 332 9.52 -4.39 10.91
N ARG A 333 10.19 -5.08 11.84
CA ARG A 333 9.88 -4.98 13.28
C ARG A 333 9.98 -3.53 13.74
N GLY A 334 8.99 -3.05 14.48
CA GLY A 334 8.90 -1.64 14.91
C GLY A 334 8.24 -0.70 13.90
N LYS A 335 8.01 -1.16 12.66
CA LYS A 335 7.32 -0.40 11.59
C LYS A 335 6.26 -1.25 10.89
N SER A 336 5.54 -2.06 11.66
CA SER A 336 4.50 -2.97 11.19
C SER A 336 3.10 -2.45 11.55
N PRO A 337 2.07 -2.81 10.78
CA PRO A 337 0.70 -2.44 11.12
C PRO A 337 0.33 -3.03 12.49
N PRO A 338 -0.28 -2.26 13.40
CA PRO A 338 -0.75 -2.76 14.69
C PRO A 338 -1.86 -3.79 14.56
N VAL A 339 -2.69 -3.67 13.53
CA VAL A 339 -3.85 -4.52 13.30
C VAL A 339 -4.07 -4.76 11.81
N VAL A 340 -4.51 -5.97 11.48
CA VAL A 340 -4.96 -6.37 10.15
C VAL A 340 -6.32 -7.04 10.27
N TYR A 341 -7.19 -6.78 9.31
CA TYR A 341 -8.58 -7.23 9.28
C TYR A 341 -8.74 -8.46 8.38
N LEU A 342 -9.54 -9.44 8.80
CA LEU A 342 -9.84 -10.64 8.03
C LEU A 342 -11.32 -10.96 8.16
N THR A 343 -12.02 -11.06 7.02
CA THR A 343 -13.43 -11.47 6.94
C THR A 343 -13.65 -12.42 5.78
N GLY A 344 -14.83 -13.04 5.74
CA GLY A 344 -15.33 -13.88 4.66
C GLY A 344 -16.40 -14.88 5.15
N GLN A 345 -16.95 -15.67 4.21
CA GLN A 345 -17.96 -16.68 4.53
C GLN A 345 -17.58 -18.11 4.06
N ARG A 346 -16.50 -18.27 3.27
CA ARG A 346 -16.06 -19.55 2.67
C ARG A 346 -14.82 -20.16 3.36
N ASN A 347 -13.98 -20.87 2.61
CA ASN A 347 -12.80 -21.55 3.16
C ASN A 347 -11.66 -20.55 3.44
N ILE A 348 -10.84 -20.86 4.43
CA ILE A 348 -9.56 -20.19 4.65
C ILE A 348 -8.44 -21.21 4.43
N SER A 349 -7.58 -20.98 3.45
CA SER A 349 -6.44 -21.84 3.13
C SER A 349 -5.13 -21.07 3.22
N LEU A 350 -4.24 -21.53 4.10
CA LEU A 350 -2.90 -21.00 4.30
C LEU A 350 -1.85 -22.08 4.03
N SER A 351 -0.84 -21.72 3.25
CA SER A 351 0.40 -22.47 3.11
C SER A 351 1.20 -22.47 4.41
N ASN A 352 2.13 -23.42 4.57
CA ASN A 352 3.00 -23.48 5.74
C ASN A 352 3.89 -22.23 5.87
N ASN A 353 4.20 -21.56 4.77
CA ASN A 353 4.94 -20.30 4.79
C ASN A 353 4.07 -19.17 5.34
N GLU A 354 2.84 -19.02 4.87
CA GLU A 354 1.90 -18.00 5.36
C GLU A 354 1.58 -18.18 6.85
N VAL A 355 1.47 -19.43 7.33
CA VAL A 355 1.32 -19.71 8.77
C VAL A 355 2.51 -19.16 9.57
N LYS A 356 3.74 -19.34 9.08
CA LYS A 356 4.94 -18.80 9.76
C LYS A 356 4.94 -17.28 9.74
N VAL A 357 4.63 -16.67 8.59
CA VAL A 357 4.58 -15.22 8.45
C VAL A 357 3.53 -14.58 9.36
N LEU A 358 2.33 -15.17 9.43
CA LEU A 358 1.27 -14.65 10.31
C LEU A 358 1.64 -14.84 11.78
N ARG A 359 2.29 -15.95 12.15
CA ARG A 359 2.82 -16.15 13.52
C ARG A 359 3.89 -15.12 13.88
N GLU A 360 4.86 -14.88 12.99
CA GLU A 360 5.90 -13.86 13.17
C GLU A 360 5.28 -12.47 13.34
N TYR A 361 4.30 -12.12 12.51
CA TYR A 361 3.57 -10.87 12.61
C TYR A 361 2.88 -10.70 13.97
N LEU A 362 2.16 -11.73 14.43
CA LEU A 362 1.45 -11.68 15.71
C LEU A 362 2.38 -11.66 16.91
N LEU A 363 3.47 -12.46 16.92
CA LEU A 363 4.32 -12.62 18.09
C LEU A 363 5.52 -11.66 18.12
N GLU A 364 6.23 -11.50 17.00
CA GLU A 364 7.50 -10.79 16.95
C GLU A 364 7.34 -9.31 16.55
N LYS A 365 6.35 -9.02 15.70
CA LYS A 365 6.06 -7.66 15.21
C LYS A 365 4.96 -6.95 16.00
N HIS A 366 4.48 -7.58 17.07
CA HIS A 366 3.47 -7.02 17.97
C HIS A 366 2.15 -6.66 17.28
N GLY A 367 1.85 -7.32 16.16
CA GLY A 367 0.59 -7.15 15.43
C GLY A 367 -0.58 -7.85 16.11
N MET A 368 -1.78 -7.50 15.66
CA MET A 368 -3.04 -8.08 16.08
C MET A 368 -3.88 -8.47 14.85
N LEU A 369 -4.61 -9.59 14.95
CA LEU A 369 -5.60 -9.99 13.95
C LEU A 369 -7.01 -9.59 14.42
N PHE A 370 -7.73 -8.86 13.58
CA PHE A 370 -9.16 -8.60 13.77
C PHE A 370 -9.95 -9.46 12.79
N GLY A 371 -10.53 -10.55 13.28
CA GLY A 371 -11.39 -11.43 12.52
C GLY A 371 -12.86 -11.03 12.63
N ASP A 372 -13.58 -11.07 11.53
CA ASP A 372 -15.04 -10.96 11.49
C ASP A 372 -15.62 -12.11 10.68
N ASN A 373 -16.77 -12.63 11.10
CA ASN A 373 -17.44 -13.71 10.40
C ASN A 373 -18.47 -13.15 9.43
N GLY A 374 -18.10 -13.08 8.16
CA GLY A 374 -18.91 -12.51 7.08
C GLY A 374 -20.08 -13.38 6.59
N GLY A 375 -20.46 -14.47 7.29
CA GLY A 375 -21.71 -15.13 6.89
C GLY A 375 -21.91 -16.61 7.20
N SER A 376 -20.95 -17.32 7.80
CA SER A 376 -21.13 -18.77 7.95
C SER A 376 -20.51 -19.44 9.18
N ARG A 377 -21.22 -20.47 9.67
CA ARG A 377 -20.68 -21.38 10.69
C ARG A 377 -19.48 -22.16 10.18
N HIS A 378 -19.40 -22.38 8.87
CA HIS A 378 -18.25 -23.02 8.25
C HIS A 378 -17.00 -22.14 8.37
N PHE A 379 -17.12 -20.86 8.03
CA PHE A 379 -16.04 -19.88 8.17
C PHE A 379 -15.56 -19.78 9.62
N HIS A 380 -16.46 -19.81 10.60
CA HIS A 380 -16.09 -19.89 12.01
C HIS A 380 -15.12 -21.05 12.31
N ASN A 381 -15.46 -22.26 11.86
CA ASN A 381 -14.60 -23.43 12.06
C ASN A 381 -13.26 -23.30 11.31
N GLN A 382 -13.27 -22.69 10.11
CA GLN A 382 -12.06 -22.42 9.34
C GLN A 382 -11.14 -21.41 10.06
N PHE A 383 -11.70 -20.34 10.61
CA PHE A 383 -10.97 -19.35 11.38
C PHE A 383 -10.31 -19.96 12.62
N LEU A 384 -11.07 -20.76 13.40
CA LEU A 384 -10.52 -21.49 14.54
C LEU A 384 -9.40 -22.46 14.13
N SER A 385 -9.59 -23.19 13.03
CA SER A 385 -8.58 -24.11 12.49
C SER A 385 -7.30 -23.39 12.05
N MET A 386 -7.45 -22.25 11.35
CA MET A 386 -6.34 -21.38 10.99
C MET A 386 -5.59 -20.90 12.23
N MET A 387 -6.30 -20.37 13.23
CA MET A 387 -5.68 -19.87 14.46
C MET A 387 -4.99 -20.97 15.27
N ASN A 388 -5.54 -22.19 15.32
CA ASN A 388 -4.87 -23.33 15.94
C ASN A 388 -3.57 -23.72 15.21
N ARG A 389 -3.46 -23.49 13.89
CA ARG A 389 -2.22 -23.70 13.14
C ARG A 389 -1.22 -22.56 13.39
N VAL A 390 -1.70 -21.32 13.46
CA VAL A 390 -0.86 -20.12 13.65
C VAL A 390 -0.35 -20.03 15.10
N LEU A 391 -1.21 -20.22 16.09
CA LEU A 391 -0.91 -20.16 17.52
C LEU A 391 -1.31 -21.50 18.19
N PRO A 392 -0.54 -22.58 18.02
CA PRO A 392 -0.91 -23.90 18.53
C PRO A 392 -1.03 -23.97 20.06
N ASP A 393 -0.30 -23.11 20.77
CA ASP A 393 -0.23 -23.10 22.24
C ASP A 393 -1.22 -22.11 22.88
N VAL A 394 -1.93 -21.31 22.09
CA VAL A 394 -2.88 -20.30 22.58
C VAL A 394 -4.30 -20.72 22.22
N ARG A 395 -5.14 -20.92 23.23
CA ARG A 395 -6.56 -21.28 23.04
C ARG A 395 -7.44 -20.03 22.97
N PRO A 396 -8.51 -20.03 22.15
CA PRO A 396 -9.49 -18.97 22.18
C PRO A 396 -10.27 -18.99 23.50
N VAL A 397 -10.54 -17.80 24.04
CA VAL A 397 -11.41 -17.57 25.20
C VAL A 397 -12.45 -16.52 24.86
N ALA A 398 -13.61 -16.54 25.54
CA ALA A 398 -14.60 -15.49 25.37
C ALA A 398 -14.04 -14.15 25.89
N VAL A 399 -14.19 -13.08 25.11
CA VAL A 399 -13.77 -11.73 25.52
C VAL A 399 -14.87 -11.11 26.38
N PRO A 400 -14.62 -10.80 27.66
CA PRO A 400 -15.63 -10.21 28.55
C PRO A 400 -16.03 -8.79 28.11
N LEU A 401 -17.28 -8.37 28.37
CA LEU A 401 -17.76 -7.01 28.05
C LEU A 401 -17.07 -5.93 28.91
N ASP A 402 -16.54 -6.29 30.06
CA ASP A 402 -15.73 -5.45 30.92
C ASP A 402 -14.23 -5.48 30.56
N ASP A 403 -13.82 -6.12 29.46
CA ASP A 403 -12.46 -6.00 28.95
C ASP A 403 -12.18 -4.57 28.45
N VAL A 404 -10.92 -4.15 28.47
CA VAL A 404 -10.49 -2.83 27.98
C VAL A 404 -10.89 -2.65 26.51
N ILE A 405 -10.80 -3.70 25.69
CA ILE A 405 -11.16 -3.66 24.26
C ILE A 405 -12.65 -3.41 24.00
N HIS A 406 -13.52 -3.59 24.99
CA HIS A 406 -14.95 -3.29 24.90
C HIS A 406 -15.34 -1.99 25.61
N ARG A 407 -14.41 -1.37 26.35
CA ARG A 407 -14.68 -0.17 27.15
C ARG A 407 -14.01 1.08 26.64
N VAL A 408 -12.90 0.94 25.91
CA VAL A 408 -12.06 2.07 25.50
C VAL A 408 -11.87 2.06 23.98
N PRO A 409 -12.06 3.21 23.30
CA PRO A 409 -12.51 4.50 23.85
C PRO A 409 -14.01 4.63 24.07
N PHE A 410 -14.83 3.75 23.49
CA PHE A 410 -16.28 3.81 23.58
C PHE A 410 -16.85 2.61 24.34
N PRO A 411 -17.54 2.81 25.47
CA PRO A 411 -18.21 1.71 26.17
C PRO A 411 -19.29 1.08 25.29
N ILE A 412 -19.24 -0.25 25.11
CA ILE A 412 -20.34 -1.01 24.51
C ILE A 412 -21.11 -1.79 25.59
N PRO A 413 -22.42 -1.53 25.79
CA PRO A 413 -23.20 -2.16 26.86
C PRO A 413 -23.55 -3.63 26.56
N PHE A 414 -23.44 -4.03 25.29
CA PHE A 414 -23.65 -5.38 24.80
C PHE A 414 -22.72 -5.64 23.61
N LEU A 415 -22.55 -6.91 23.23
CA LEU A 415 -21.83 -7.28 22.02
C LEU A 415 -22.79 -7.14 20.83
N PRO A 416 -22.58 -6.19 19.89
CA PRO A 416 -23.48 -5.96 18.76
C PRO A 416 -23.34 -7.02 17.67
N TYR A 417 -24.43 -7.30 16.96
CA TYR A 417 -24.47 -8.30 15.88
C TYR A 417 -25.31 -7.78 14.71
N VAL A 418 -24.86 -8.04 13.49
CA VAL A 418 -25.77 -8.08 12.34
C VAL A 418 -26.41 -9.45 12.27
N ALA A 419 -25.60 -10.51 12.26
CA ALA A 419 -26.08 -11.90 12.25
C ALA A 419 -25.11 -12.85 12.98
N PRO A 420 -25.55 -13.64 13.98
CA PRO A 420 -24.67 -14.45 14.83
C PRO A 420 -24.23 -15.79 14.17
N HIS A 421 -23.44 -15.72 13.09
CA HIS A 421 -23.01 -16.89 12.31
C HIS A 421 -22.07 -17.83 13.07
N GLY A 422 -21.12 -17.26 13.82
CA GLY A 422 -20.09 -17.98 14.57
C GLY A 422 -20.44 -18.23 16.04
N GLY A 423 -21.66 -17.91 16.47
CA GLY A 423 -22.08 -17.97 17.88
C GLY A 423 -22.43 -16.59 18.45
N LYS A 424 -22.49 -16.51 19.79
CA LYS A 424 -22.93 -15.32 20.54
C LYS A 424 -21.84 -14.72 21.44
N GLN A 425 -20.59 -15.13 21.26
CA GLN A 425 -19.46 -14.64 22.04
C GLN A 425 -18.33 -14.27 21.09
N ALA A 426 -17.76 -13.07 21.29
CA ALA A 426 -16.49 -12.72 20.71
C ALA A 426 -15.39 -13.59 21.32
N LEU A 427 -14.49 -14.10 20.48
CA LEU A 427 -13.37 -14.92 20.92
C LEU A 427 -12.07 -14.13 20.82
N GLY A 428 -11.20 -14.32 21.79
CA GLY A 428 -9.88 -13.70 21.84
C GLY A 428 -8.77 -14.72 22.09
N TRP A 429 -7.59 -14.43 21.55
CA TRP A 429 -6.36 -15.17 21.85
C TRP A 429 -5.47 -14.28 22.70
N TYR A 430 -5.31 -14.61 23.97
CA TYR A 430 -4.57 -13.80 24.92
C TYR A 430 -3.20 -14.40 25.20
N GLN A 431 -2.15 -13.59 25.09
CA GLN A 431 -0.78 -13.99 25.44
C GLN A 431 0.03 -12.75 25.84
N ASP A 432 0.92 -12.91 26.82
CA ASP A 432 1.87 -11.87 27.25
C ASP A 432 1.23 -10.51 27.57
N GLY A 433 0.05 -10.54 28.20
CA GLY A 433 -0.63 -9.33 28.66
C GLY A 433 -1.53 -8.64 27.64
N ARG A 434 -1.66 -9.17 26.41
CA ARG A 434 -2.49 -8.56 25.36
C ARG A 434 -3.27 -9.57 24.52
N TRP A 435 -4.26 -9.06 23.79
CA TRP A 435 -4.94 -9.80 22.74
C TRP A 435 -4.08 -9.86 21.46
N LEU A 436 -3.78 -11.07 21.00
CA LEU A 436 -3.17 -11.35 19.69
C LEU A 436 -4.20 -11.37 18.57
N CYS A 437 -5.43 -11.76 18.91
CA CYS A 437 -6.54 -11.81 17.96
C CYS A 437 -7.83 -11.47 18.68
N TYR A 438 -8.70 -10.70 18.02
CA TYR A 438 -10.10 -10.51 18.37
C TYR A 438 -10.94 -11.03 17.21
N TYR A 439 -11.84 -11.97 17.48
CA TYR A 439 -12.71 -12.57 16.49
C TYR A 439 -14.16 -12.30 16.84
N HIS A 440 -14.83 -11.56 15.95
CA HIS A 440 -16.24 -11.30 16.02
C HIS A 440 -17.04 -12.39 15.28
N PRO A 441 -18.04 -13.02 15.90
CA PRO A 441 -18.84 -14.08 15.28
C PRO A 441 -19.98 -13.59 14.39
N GLY A 442 -20.14 -12.28 14.20
CA GLY A 442 -21.44 -11.63 13.98
C GLY A 442 -21.61 -10.66 12.81
N ASP A 443 -20.78 -10.76 11.77
CA ASP A 443 -20.76 -9.93 10.55
C ASP A 443 -20.90 -8.42 10.80
N ILE A 444 -20.00 -7.85 11.58
CA ILE A 444 -20.05 -6.41 11.88
C ILE A 444 -19.59 -5.55 10.71
N GLY A 445 -18.84 -6.13 9.75
CA GLY A 445 -18.48 -5.50 8.49
C GLY A 445 -19.69 -5.03 7.69
N ASP A 446 -20.77 -5.83 7.70
CA ASP A 446 -22.04 -5.49 7.05
C ASP A 446 -22.71 -4.25 7.65
N ALA A 447 -22.58 -4.01 8.96
CA ALA A 447 -23.08 -2.79 9.59
C ALA A 447 -22.28 -1.55 9.14
N TRP A 448 -21.02 -1.72 8.72
CA TRP A 448 -20.20 -0.62 8.21
C TRP A 448 -20.54 -0.27 6.76
N SER A 449 -21.13 -1.19 6.01
CA SER A 449 -21.54 -0.96 4.62
C SER A 449 -22.60 0.13 4.48
N ASP A 450 -22.75 0.65 3.25
CA ASP A 450 -23.79 1.61 2.93
C ASP A 450 -25.18 0.97 3.13
N GLY A 451 -26.04 1.63 3.91
CA GLY A 451 -27.35 1.08 4.29
C GLY A 451 -27.30 0.13 5.50
N HIS A 452 -26.12 -0.12 6.07
CA HIS A 452 -25.93 -0.77 7.37
C HIS A 452 -26.65 -2.13 7.52
N ALA A 453 -26.74 -2.90 6.43
CA ALA A 453 -27.50 -4.16 6.38
C ALA A 453 -28.96 -4.08 6.89
N GLY A 454 -29.55 -2.88 6.93
CA GLY A 454 -30.90 -2.65 7.47
C GLY A 454 -31.03 -2.81 8.98
N VAL A 455 -29.92 -2.88 9.74
CA VAL A 455 -29.97 -2.93 11.21
C VAL A 455 -30.33 -1.56 11.82
N SER A 456 -30.77 -1.56 13.08
CA SER A 456 -31.13 -0.32 13.78
C SER A 456 -29.90 0.57 14.02
N ALA A 457 -30.10 1.88 14.11
CA ALA A 457 -29.03 2.83 14.39
C ALA A 457 -28.27 2.52 15.69
N GLU A 458 -28.95 1.97 16.70
CA GLU A 458 -28.33 1.51 17.95
C GLU A 458 -27.29 0.41 17.70
N ILE A 459 -27.65 -0.62 16.93
CA ILE A 459 -26.75 -1.71 16.56
C ILE A 459 -25.63 -1.18 15.65
N THR A 460 -25.96 -0.37 14.65
CA THR A 460 -24.98 0.24 13.75
C THR A 460 -23.92 1.03 14.52
N ASN A 461 -24.33 1.91 15.43
CA ASN A 461 -23.42 2.71 16.24
C ASN A 461 -22.57 1.83 17.16
N ALA A 462 -23.17 0.80 17.77
CA ALA A 462 -22.43 -0.16 18.58
C ALA A 462 -21.39 -0.94 17.75
N CYS A 463 -21.70 -1.35 16.51
CA CYS A 463 -20.75 -2.01 15.60
C CYS A 463 -19.57 -1.08 15.24
N TYR A 464 -19.82 0.22 15.00
CA TYR A 464 -18.77 1.19 14.76
C TYR A 464 -17.91 1.47 16.00
N HIS A 465 -18.53 1.59 17.18
CA HIS A 465 -17.81 1.73 18.44
C HIS A 465 -16.94 0.50 18.73
N LEU A 466 -17.46 -0.71 18.51
CA LEU A 466 -16.68 -1.94 18.66
C LEU A 466 -15.49 -1.95 17.70
N GLY A 467 -15.70 -1.67 16.41
CA GLY A 467 -14.62 -1.58 15.43
C GLY A 467 -13.57 -0.54 15.83
N ALA A 468 -14.00 0.63 16.28
CA ALA A 468 -13.11 1.69 16.74
C ALA A 468 -12.31 1.29 17.98
N ASN A 469 -12.92 0.58 18.93
CA ASN A 469 -12.23 0.08 20.11
C ASN A 469 -11.16 -0.97 19.76
N VAL A 470 -11.47 -1.92 18.89
CA VAL A 470 -10.49 -2.94 18.46
C VAL A 470 -9.29 -2.30 17.76
N LEU A 471 -9.54 -1.35 16.85
CA LEU A 471 -8.46 -0.59 16.20
C LEU A 471 -7.65 0.21 17.21
N PHE A 472 -8.32 0.93 18.12
CA PHE A 472 -7.66 1.75 19.13
C PHE A 472 -6.79 0.90 20.08
N TYR A 473 -7.34 -0.21 20.58
CA TYR A 473 -6.65 -1.15 21.46
C TYR A 473 -5.35 -1.66 20.81
N ALA A 474 -5.42 -2.11 19.56
CA ALA A 474 -4.24 -2.61 18.86
C ALA A 474 -3.16 -1.53 18.70
N HIS A 475 -3.55 -0.31 18.34
CA HIS A 475 -2.61 0.82 18.21
C HIS A 475 -2.02 1.22 19.56
N MET A 476 -2.82 1.20 20.63
CA MET A 476 -2.37 1.49 22.00
C MET A 476 -1.35 0.45 22.48
N GLU A 477 -1.63 -0.85 22.33
CA GLU A 477 -0.68 -1.90 22.72
C GLU A 477 0.61 -1.85 21.90
N TYR A 478 0.50 -1.60 20.59
CA TYR A 478 1.66 -1.40 19.73
C TYR A 478 2.50 -0.19 20.14
N ALA A 479 1.86 0.93 20.50
CA ALA A 479 2.53 2.12 21.01
C ALA A 479 3.28 1.84 22.33
N LYS A 480 2.64 1.14 23.28
CA LYS A 480 3.30 0.72 24.54
C LYS A 480 4.56 -0.10 24.26
N TRP A 481 4.46 -1.06 23.34
CA TRP A 481 5.59 -1.90 22.97
C TRP A 481 6.72 -1.13 22.30
N LEU A 482 6.41 -0.17 21.42
CA LEU A 482 7.42 0.72 20.85
C LEU A 482 8.13 1.54 21.93
N THR A 483 7.36 2.14 22.85
CA THR A 483 7.93 2.95 23.92
C THR A 483 8.81 2.11 24.86
N ALA A 484 8.42 0.88 25.16
CA ALA A 484 9.22 -0.04 25.98
C ALA A 484 10.57 -0.36 25.32
N GLN A 485 10.59 -0.58 24.00
CA GLN A 485 11.83 -0.85 23.26
C GLN A 485 12.76 0.36 23.18
N ASP A 486 12.22 1.58 23.20
CA ASP A 486 13.05 2.78 23.18
C ASP A 486 13.64 3.12 24.55
N THR A 487 13.00 2.72 25.66
CA THR A 487 13.60 2.81 27.00
C THR A 487 14.72 1.81 27.27
N ASP A 488 14.76 0.68 26.55
CA ASP A 488 15.80 -0.34 26.70
C ASP A 488 17.07 -0.05 25.88
N LYS A 489 17.06 1.00 25.04
CA LYS A 489 18.22 1.49 24.27
C LYS A 489 18.93 2.61 25.02
#